data_AF-A0A5P0ZT34-F1
#
_entry.id   AF-A0A5P0ZT34-F1
#
_cell.length_a   1.000
_cell.length_b   1.000
_cell.length_c   1.000
_cell.angle_alpha   90.00
_cell.angle_beta   90.00
_cell.angle_gamma   90.00
#
_symmetry.space_group_name_H-M   'P 1'
#
loop_
_entity.id
_entity.type
_entity.pdbx_description
1 polymer ?
#
loop_
_entity_poly.entity_id
_entity_poly.type
_entity_poly.pdbx_seq_one_letter_code
_entity_poly.pdbx_strand_id
1 'polypeptide(L)'
;IVKNKEDSFKHFYETLESSKATVLRHLKPMRGYLKRFGVRIAYEPMRFVGDEESIRLAIAALYWNATRGYVWPFEDFTQKVAFKVVDIALDKYRLKPTNHITKMFYAYVVMAHLYRIIEGNHVQNMDALNVINYPFPNIFESAGSMLEGDTGSEKVRELKRAIKEDVSYEEQMFQSADFYILLMCVPATFEVSAEYLQSVSKQLVRYNPLFANFIDDFLELIPIDVEQTVSDMAMSHKEFLRYKYNLTTCIIGVLALDHNYIEILNLYSGFGDAISKLNDEGLESKIYSTVQHLMLRDKYQSLTGKSKQISEAIYAIAYRFFSLYNKNIQVKVYLELESFFLVYSDLAVTLQSLPYAKIVSDPKEADIVVTANSANPPKDEMKKDVCIYRWMYNGVDGQMGGLLNLIYKIWTEEKVSENPNL
;
A
#
# COMPACT_ATOMS: atom_id res chain seq x y z
N ILE A 1 4.36 -25.77 -10.01
CA ILE A 1 3.08 -25.10 -9.66
C ILE A 1 2.74 -24.05 -10.71
N VAL A 2 3.08 -22.75 -10.58
CA VAL A 2 2.58 -21.70 -11.51
C VAL A 2 3.01 -21.88 -12.99
N LYS A 3 4.17 -22.49 -13.24
CA LYS A 3 4.67 -22.75 -14.61
C LYS A 3 4.25 -24.11 -15.19
N ASN A 4 3.44 -24.90 -14.47
CA ASN A 4 3.06 -26.28 -14.85
C ASN A 4 4.21 -27.22 -15.25
N LYS A 5 5.42 -27.00 -14.73
CA LYS A 5 6.57 -27.88 -14.98
C LYS A 5 6.60 -29.11 -14.07
N GLU A 6 5.70 -29.19 -13.07
CA GLU A 6 5.83 -30.11 -11.93
C GLU A 6 4.47 -30.67 -11.53
N ASP A 7 4.22 -31.94 -11.85
CA ASP A 7 2.90 -32.57 -11.69
C ASP A 7 2.72 -33.27 -10.34
N SER A 8 3.84 -33.61 -9.68
CA SER A 8 3.85 -34.25 -8.37
C SER A 8 4.97 -33.72 -7.50
N PHE A 9 4.79 -33.79 -6.18
CA PHE A 9 5.84 -33.41 -5.25
C PHE A 9 7.10 -34.28 -5.37
N LYS A 10 6.92 -35.54 -5.80
CA LYS A 10 8.04 -36.44 -6.10
C LYS A 10 8.90 -35.90 -7.23
N HIS A 11 8.28 -35.60 -8.37
CA HIS A 11 8.97 -35.02 -9.50
C HIS A 11 9.70 -33.73 -9.11
N PHE A 12 9.03 -32.86 -8.35
CA PHE A 12 9.60 -31.59 -7.92
C PHE A 12 10.87 -31.71 -7.09
N TYR A 13 10.91 -32.61 -6.09
CA TYR A 13 12.14 -32.74 -5.29
C TYR A 13 13.26 -33.48 -6.04
N GLU A 14 12.90 -34.37 -6.98
CA GLU A 14 13.87 -35.08 -7.83
C GLU A 14 14.52 -34.14 -8.85
N THR A 15 13.75 -33.26 -9.48
CA THR A 15 14.25 -32.21 -10.39
C THR A 15 15.20 -31.23 -9.69
N LEU A 16 14.99 -31.00 -8.38
CA LEU A 16 15.88 -30.18 -7.55
C LEU A 16 17.11 -30.94 -7.03
N GLU A 17 17.30 -32.20 -7.42
CA GLU A 17 18.38 -33.09 -6.94
C GLU A 17 18.45 -33.13 -5.40
N SER A 18 17.29 -33.11 -4.74
CA SER A 18 17.19 -32.92 -3.28
C SER A 18 16.33 -33.98 -2.60
N SER A 19 16.48 -34.13 -1.29
CA SER A 19 15.63 -35.03 -0.51
C SER A 19 14.26 -34.41 -0.25
N LYS A 20 13.22 -35.25 -0.15
CA LYS A 20 11.86 -34.85 0.27
C LYS A 20 11.89 -33.99 1.54
N ALA A 21 12.67 -34.40 2.55
CA ALA A 21 12.76 -33.70 3.83
C ALA A 21 13.39 -32.31 3.69
N THR A 22 14.43 -32.19 2.86
CA THR A 22 15.11 -30.92 2.57
C THR A 22 14.16 -29.95 1.87
N VAL A 23 13.48 -30.39 0.82
CA VAL A 23 12.51 -29.55 0.09
C VAL A 23 11.37 -29.11 0.99
N LEU A 24 10.79 -30.00 1.81
CA LEU A 24 9.74 -29.61 2.77
C LEU A 24 10.21 -28.55 3.78
N ARG A 25 11.47 -28.62 4.22
CA ARG A 25 12.07 -27.60 5.10
C ARG A 25 12.18 -26.25 4.39
N HIS A 26 12.59 -26.22 3.12
CA HIS A 26 12.67 -24.99 2.32
C HIS A 26 11.29 -24.44 1.94
N LEU A 27 10.26 -25.28 1.80
CA LEU A 27 8.89 -24.83 1.57
C LEU A 27 8.21 -24.29 2.82
N LYS A 28 8.74 -24.51 4.03
CA LYS A 28 8.10 -24.06 5.28
C LYS A 28 7.87 -22.54 5.33
N PRO A 29 8.84 -21.66 5.02
CA PRO A 29 8.60 -20.22 5.00
C PRO A 29 7.56 -19.82 3.94
N MET A 30 7.62 -20.42 2.75
CA MET A 30 6.66 -20.17 1.68
C MET A 30 5.24 -20.57 2.08
N ARG A 31 5.07 -21.72 2.75
CA ARG A 31 3.77 -22.14 3.31
C ARG A 31 3.25 -21.17 4.36
N GLY A 32 4.13 -20.66 5.23
CA GLY A 32 3.78 -19.65 6.22
C GLY A 32 3.28 -18.36 5.55
N TYR A 33 3.96 -17.94 4.48
CA TYR A 33 3.57 -16.79 3.68
C TYR A 33 2.22 -16.99 2.98
N LEU A 34 2.03 -18.09 2.26
CA LEU A 34 0.79 -18.43 1.55
C LEU A 34 -0.42 -18.51 2.50
N LYS A 35 -0.20 -19.04 3.71
CA LYS A 35 -1.26 -19.18 4.72
C LYS A 35 -1.89 -17.84 5.11
N ARG A 36 -1.15 -16.72 5.04
CA ARG A 36 -1.67 -15.38 5.33
C ARG A 36 -2.81 -14.99 4.38
N PHE A 37 -2.70 -15.40 3.12
CA PHE A 37 -3.74 -15.22 2.09
C PHE A 37 -4.79 -16.35 2.11
N GLY A 38 -4.79 -17.24 3.11
CA GLY A 38 -5.65 -18.43 3.10
C GLY A 38 -5.25 -19.50 2.06
N VAL A 39 -4.07 -19.39 1.44
CA VAL A 39 -3.60 -20.32 0.41
C VAL A 39 -2.75 -21.44 1.00
N ARG A 40 -2.96 -22.66 0.52
CA ARG A 40 -2.15 -23.84 0.88
C ARG A 40 -1.59 -24.54 -0.36
N ILE A 41 -0.59 -25.40 -0.15
CA ILE A 41 0.00 -26.25 -1.19
C ILE A 41 -0.57 -27.66 -1.01
N ALA A 42 -1.23 -28.18 -2.04
CA ALA A 42 -1.45 -29.61 -2.21
C ALA A 42 -0.26 -30.21 -2.95
N TYR A 43 0.13 -31.43 -2.60
CA TYR A 43 1.33 -32.08 -3.13
C TYR A 43 1.03 -33.16 -4.18
N GLU A 44 -0.22 -33.63 -4.25
CA GLU A 44 -0.70 -34.67 -5.17
C GLU A 44 -2.12 -34.33 -5.67
N PRO A 45 -2.29 -33.84 -6.91
CA PRO A 45 -1.24 -33.22 -7.73
C PRO A 45 -0.68 -31.95 -7.07
N MET A 46 0.52 -31.54 -7.47
CA MET A 46 1.17 -30.38 -6.84
C MET A 46 0.53 -29.06 -7.30
N ARG A 47 -0.28 -28.42 -6.45
CA ARG A 47 -1.02 -27.20 -6.79
C ARG A 47 -1.26 -26.26 -5.61
N PHE A 48 -1.61 -25.01 -5.89
CA PHE A 48 -2.19 -24.13 -4.87
C PHE A 48 -3.67 -24.44 -4.68
N VAL A 49 -4.15 -24.31 -3.44
CA VAL A 49 -5.54 -24.51 -3.06
C VAL A 49 -5.95 -23.38 -2.13
N GLY A 50 -7.09 -22.77 -2.40
CA GLY A 50 -7.63 -21.59 -1.74
C GLY A 50 -8.68 -20.94 -2.64
N ASP A 51 -9.19 -19.79 -2.21
CA ASP A 51 -9.96 -18.93 -3.10
C ASP A 51 -9.09 -18.46 -4.28
N GLU A 52 -9.67 -18.34 -5.47
CA GLU A 52 -8.89 -18.05 -6.68
C GLU A 52 -8.27 -16.65 -6.65
N GLU A 53 -8.98 -15.66 -6.09
CA GLU A 53 -8.46 -14.31 -5.89
C GLU A 53 -7.26 -14.32 -4.92
N SER A 54 -7.41 -15.00 -3.79
CA SER A 54 -6.34 -15.23 -2.81
C SER A 54 -5.10 -15.87 -3.45
N ILE A 55 -5.29 -16.88 -4.31
CA ILE A 55 -4.19 -17.56 -5.01
C ILE A 55 -3.44 -16.58 -5.92
N ARG A 56 -4.16 -15.78 -6.72
CA ARG A 56 -3.55 -14.83 -7.66
C ARG A 56 -2.76 -13.75 -6.95
N LEU A 57 -3.34 -13.19 -5.89
CA LEU A 57 -2.67 -12.21 -5.03
C LEU A 57 -1.40 -12.78 -4.40
N ALA A 58 -1.49 -13.98 -3.85
CA ALA A 58 -0.35 -14.65 -3.24
C ALA A 58 0.77 -14.94 -4.27
N ILE A 59 0.42 -15.35 -5.49
CA ILE A 59 1.37 -15.57 -6.58
C ILE A 59 2.07 -14.26 -6.98
N ALA A 60 1.28 -13.21 -7.25
CA ALA A 60 1.82 -11.92 -7.65
C ALA A 60 2.78 -11.36 -6.58
N ALA A 61 2.38 -11.44 -5.32
CA ALA A 61 3.19 -10.97 -4.21
C ALA A 61 4.44 -11.83 -3.96
N LEU A 62 4.38 -13.16 -4.14
CA LEU A 62 5.55 -14.03 -4.06
C LEU A 62 6.60 -13.68 -5.11
N TYR A 63 6.18 -13.56 -6.38
CA TYR A 63 7.10 -13.18 -7.45
C TYR A 63 7.65 -11.77 -7.25
N TRP A 64 6.82 -10.82 -6.83
CA TRP A 64 7.26 -9.46 -6.52
C TRP A 64 8.31 -9.44 -5.42
N ASN A 65 8.10 -10.17 -4.32
CA ASN A 65 9.07 -10.25 -3.23
C ASN A 65 10.38 -10.95 -3.65
N ALA A 66 10.31 -11.92 -4.56
CA ALA A 66 11.48 -12.64 -5.04
C ALA A 66 12.35 -11.81 -5.98
N THR A 67 11.76 -10.97 -6.84
CA THR A 67 12.49 -10.26 -7.91
C THR A 67 12.58 -8.76 -7.71
N ARG A 68 11.62 -8.14 -7.02
CA ARG A 68 11.42 -6.68 -6.91
C ARG A 68 11.47 -5.96 -8.26
N GLY A 69 11.04 -6.63 -9.32
CA GLY A 69 11.09 -6.11 -10.69
C GLY A 69 12.49 -6.06 -11.32
N TYR A 70 13.54 -6.50 -10.63
CA TYR A 70 14.92 -6.52 -11.16
C TYR A 70 15.09 -7.52 -12.31
N VAL A 71 14.43 -8.68 -12.22
CA VAL A 71 14.39 -9.70 -13.27
C VAL A 71 12.94 -10.02 -13.58
N TRP A 72 12.65 -10.29 -14.86
CA TRP A 72 11.36 -10.80 -15.31
C TRP A 72 11.34 -12.33 -15.23
N PRO A 73 10.54 -12.96 -14.34
CA PRO A 73 10.64 -14.39 -14.06
C PRO A 73 9.76 -15.28 -14.98
N PHE A 74 9.01 -14.67 -15.91
CA PHE A 74 8.04 -15.36 -16.75
C PHE A 74 8.62 -15.60 -18.15
N GLU A 75 8.93 -16.85 -18.47
CA GLU A 75 9.52 -17.26 -19.75
C GLU A 75 8.48 -17.31 -20.88
N ASP A 76 7.23 -17.64 -20.54
CA ASP A 76 6.17 -17.90 -21.53
C ASP A 76 5.55 -16.64 -22.14
N PHE A 77 5.71 -15.50 -21.44
CA PHE A 77 5.17 -14.20 -21.80
C PHE A 77 6.23 -13.12 -21.57
N THR A 78 6.46 -12.28 -22.58
CA THR A 78 7.39 -11.16 -22.43
C THR A 78 6.82 -10.08 -21.51
N GLN A 79 7.71 -9.36 -20.82
CA GLN A 79 7.33 -8.19 -20.01
C GLN A 79 6.54 -7.15 -20.82
N LYS A 80 6.90 -6.97 -22.11
CA LYS A 80 6.21 -6.05 -23.01
C LYS A 80 4.75 -6.43 -23.22
N VAL A 81 4.43 -7.72 -23.31
CA VAL A 81 3.05 -8.21 -23.42
C VAL A 81 2.28 -7.93 -22.14
N ALA A 82 2.84 -8.26 -20.98
CA ALA A 82 2.20 -7.97 -19.70
C ALA A 82 1.92 -6.47 -19.53
N PHE A 83 2.86 -5.61 -19.94
CA PHE A 83 2.68 -4.15 -19.94
C PHE A 83 1.57 -3.67 -20.87
N LYS A 84 1.46 -4.27 -22.06
CA LYS A 84 0.38 -3.94 -23.01
C LYS A 84 -0.99 -4.27 -22.42
N VAL A 85 -1.12 -5.40 -21.73
CA VAL A 85 -2.36 -5.77 -21.02
C VAL A 85 -2.68 -4.76 -19.92
N VAL A 86 -1.69 -4.36 -19.12
CA VAL A 86 -1.86 -3.33 -18.08
C VAL A 86 -2.30 -2.00 -18.70
N ASP A 87 -1.68 -1.56 -19.80
CA ASP A 87 -2.04 -0.29 -20.45
C ASP A 87 -3.47 -0.30 -20.98
N ILE A 88 -3.89 -1.40 -21.62
CA ILE A 88 -5.26 -1.55 -22.13
C ILE A 88 -6.27 -1.52 -20.97
N ALA A 89 -5.97 -2.21 -19.87
CA ALA A 89 -6.84 -2.21 -18.70
C ALA A 89 -6.94 -0.82 -18.06
N LEU A 90 -5.81 -0.14 -17.84
CA LEU A 90 -5.79 1.21 -17.28
C LEU A 90 -6.59 2.20 -18.14
N ASP A 91 -6.42 2.15 -19.47
CA ASP A 91 -7.19 2.98 -20.41
C ASP A 91 -8.70 2.69 -20.33
N LYS A 92 -9.09 1.41 -20.43
CA LYS A 92 -10.50 1.00 -20.34
C LYS A 92 -11.14 1.41 -19.01
N TYR A 93 -10.42 1.25 -17.92
CA TYR A 93 -10.87 1.61 -16.57
C TYR A 93 -10.75 3.10 -16.26
N ARG A 94 -10.19 3.90 -17.18
CA ARG A 94 -9.92 5.34 -17.01
C ARG A 94 -9.03 5.62 -15.79
N LEU A 95 -8.12 4.69 -15.51
CA LEU A 95 -7.07 4.79 -14.52
C LEU A 95 -5.77 5.24 -15.19
N LYS A 96 -4.83 5.80 -14.43
CA LYS A 96 -3.49 6.14 -14.93
C LYS A 96 -2.43 5.40 -14.13
N PRO A 97 -1.40 4.82 -14.78
CA PRO A 97 -0.25 4.30 -14.05
C PRO A 97 0.48 5.48 -13.40
N THR A 98 0.84 5.34 -12.13
CA THR A 98 1.53 6.39 -11.37
C THR A 98 3.01 6.45 -11.77
N ASN A 99 3.69 5.30 -11.78
CA ASN A 99 5.09 5.16 -12.15
C ASN A 99 5.39 3.78 -12.73
N HIS A 100 6.60 3.61 -13.27
CA HIS A 100 7.04 2.36 -13.90
C HIS A 100 7.02 1.17 -12.94
N ILE A 101 7.38 1.36 -11.67
CA ILE A 101 7.42 0.30 -10.65
C ILE A 101 6.01 -0.21 -10.33
N THR A 102 5.03 0.69 -10.23
CA THR A 102 3.62 0.34 -10.01
C THR A 102 3.07 -0.42 -11.22
N LYS A 103 3.39 0.05 -12.44
CA LYS A 103 3.05 -0.69 -13.67
C LYS A 103 3.71 -2.08 -13.70
N MET A 104 4.94 -2.21 -13.20
CA MET A 104 5.62 -3.49 -13.04
C MET A 104 4.87 -4.41 -12.08
N PHE A 105 4.44 -3.91 -10.93
CA PHE A 105 3.64 -4.69 -9.99
C PHE A 105 2.33 -5.16 -10.63
N TYR A 106 1.62 -4.28 -11.33
CA TYR A 106 0.40 -4.65 -12.08
C TYR A 106 0.66 -5.71 -13.14
N ALA A 107 1.83 -5.70 -13.79
CA ALA A 107 2.20 -6.75 -14.72
C ALA A 107 2.35 -8.13 -14.04
N TYR A 108 2.82 -8.18 -12.79
CA TYR A 108 2.90 -9.42 -12.02
C TYR A 108 1.51 -9.94 -11.64
N VAL A 109 0.60 -9.03 -11.31
CA VAL A 109 -0.83 -9.36 -11.09
C VAL A 109 -1.44 -9.93 -12.37
N VAL A 110 -1.23 -9.28 -13.53
CA VAL A 110 -1.65 -9.80 -14.83
C VAL A 110 -1.10 -11.19 -15.06
N MET A 111 0.19 -11.41 -14.84
CA MET A 111 0.79 -12.73 -15.05
C MET A 111 0.14 -13.80 -14.17
N ALA A 112 -0.14 -13.49 -12.90
CA ALA A 112 -0.87 -14.41 -12.04
C ALA A 112 -2.24 -14.77 -12.64
N HIS A 113 -2.98 -13.80 -13.19
CA HIS A 113 -4.27 -14.06 -13.83
C HIS A 113 -4.12 -14.93 -15.09
N LEU A 114 -3.17 -14.61 -15.98
CA LEU A 114 -2.99 -15.30 -17.24
C LEU A 114 -2.66 -16.79 -17.05
N TYR A 115 -1.71 -17.12 -16.17
CA TYR A 115 -1.38 -18.51 -15.87
C TYR A 115 -2.55 -19.29 -15.29
N ARG A 116 -3.33 -18.67 -14.40
CA ARG A 116 -4.49 -19.31 -13.77
C ARG A 116 -5.63 -19.54 -14.75
N ILE A 117 -5.89 -18.59 -15.66
CA ILE A 117 -6.86 -18.73 -16.75
C ILE A 117 -6.48 -19.90 -17.68
N ILE A 118 -5.21 -20.01 -18.07
CA ILE A 118 -4.72 -21.10 -18.92
C ILE A 118 -4.96 -22.47 -18.28
N GLU A 119 -4.82 -22.55 -16.95
CA GLU A 119 -5.07 -23.77 -16.18
C GLU A 119 -6.57 -24.05 -15.92
N GLY A 120 -7.48 -23.25 -16.47
CA GLY A 120 -8.93 -23.40 -16.26
C GLY A 120 -9.40 -22.93 -14.87
N ASN A 121 -8.63 -22.11 -14.18
CA ASN A 121 -9.04 -21.54 -12.88
C ASN A 121 -9.58 -20.12 -13.11
N HIS A 122 -10.85 -19.93 -12.78
CA HIS A 122 -11.58 -18.71 -13.04
C HIS A 122 -12.16 -18.15 -11.74
N VAL A 123 -12.23 -16.83 -11.65
CA VAL A 123 -12.97 -16.17 -10.57
C VAL A 123 -14.45 -16.37 -10.87
N GLN A 124 -15.18 -16.84 -9.87
CA GLN A 124 -16.61 -17.09 -9.95
C GLN A 124 -17.29 -16.34 -8.81
N ASN A 125 -18.49 -15.83 -9.09
CA ASN A 125 -19.42 -15.23 -8.14
C ASN A 125 -18.77 -14.25 -7.14
N MET A 126 -18.62 -13.00 -7.57
CA MET A 126 -18.14 -11.92 -6.70
C MET A 126 -19.33 -11.25 -6.00
N ASP A 127 -19.68 -11.72 -4.80
CA ASP A 127 -20.79 -11.16 -4.00
C ASP A 127 -20.65 -9.64 -3.78
N ALA A 128 -19.41 -9.13 -3.76
CA ALA A 128 -19.10 -7.71 -3.66
C ALA A 128 -19.71 -6.86 -4.78
N LEU A 129 -19.94 -7.44 -5.97
CA LEU A 129 -20.55 -6.75 -7.12
C LEU A 129 -22.05 -6.48 -6.94
N ASN A 130 -22.68 -7.07 -5.92
CA ASN A 130 -24.04 -6.68 -5.52
C ASN A 130 -24.08 -5.30 -4.84
N VAL A 131 -22.94 -4.80 -4.37
CA VAL A 131 -22.79 -3.53 -3.66
C VAL A 131 -21.95 -2.54 -4.45
N ILE A 132 -20.85 -3.02 -5.06
CA ILE A 132 -19.96 -2.22 -5.90
C ILE A 132 -20.62 -2.03 -7.26
N ASN A 133 -21.09 -0.82 -7.49
CA ASN A 133 -21.70 -0.41 -8.73
C ASN A 133 -20.62 0.24 -9.59
N TYR A 134 -20.13 -0.45 -10.62
CA TYR A 134 -19.29 0.15 -11.66
C TYR A 134 -19.52 -0.58 -12.98
N PRO A 135 -19.67 0.12 -14.12
CA PRO A 135 -19.83 -0.52 -15.42
C PRO A 135 -18.46 -1.01 -15.92
N PHE A 136 -17.99 -2.15 -15.41
CA PHE A 136 -16.68 -2.69 -15.77
C PHE A 136 -16.65 -3.01 -17.27
N PRO A 137 -15.74 -2.41 -18.05
CA PRO A 137 -15.55 -2.81 -19.44
C PRO A 137 -14.94 -4.22 -19.49
N ASN A 138 -15.40 -5.06 -20.41
CA ASN A 138 -14.78 -6.36 -20.64
C ASN A 138 -13.39 -6.13 -21.26
N ILE A 139 -12.32 -6.43 -20.53
CA ILE A 139 -10.95 -6.24 -21.03
C ILE A 139 -10.60 -7.27 -22.11
N PHE A 140 -11.21 -8.46 -22.06
CA PHE A 140 -10.97 -9.58 -22.98
C PHE A 140 -11.51 -9.35 -24.40
N GLU A 141 -12.44 -8.40 -24.61
CA GLU A 141 -12.82 -7.97 -25.97
C GLU A 141 -11.62 -7.44 -26.78
N SER A 142 -10.58 -6.96 -26.08
CA SER A 142 -9.32 -6.54 -26.68
C SER A 142 -8.25 -7.63 -26.65
N ALA A 143 -8.57 -8.88 -26.31
CA ALA A 143 -7.59 -9.97 -26.18
C ALA A 143 -6.80 -10.21 -27.47
N GLY A 144 -7.43 -10.00 -28.63
CA GLY A 144 -6.75 -10.03 -29.93
C GLY A 144 -5.60 -9.04 -29.99
N SER A 145 -5.84 -7.78 -29.62
CA SER A 145 -4.82 -6.73 -29.61
C SER A 145 -3.86 -6.84 -28.41
N MET A 146 -4.29 -7.36 -27.26
CA MET A 146 -3.43 -7.61 -26.09
C MET A 146 -2.25 -8.54 -26.40
N LEU A 147 -2.47 -9.51 -27.30
CA LEU A 147 -1.52 -10.55 -27.65
C LEU A 147 -1.01 -10.42 -29.11
N GLU A 148 -1.17 -9.24 -29.70
CA GLU A 148 -0.59 -8.88 -31.00
C GLU A 148 0.93 -8.69 -30.88
N GLY A 149 1.68 -9.37 -31.76
CA GLY A 149 3.14 -9.32 -31.81
C GLY A 149 3.85 -10.44 -31.05
N ASP A 150 3.10 -11.25 -30.27
CA ASP A 150 3.60 -12.48 -29.66
C ASP A 150 2.93 -13.68 -30.33
N THR A 151 3.59 -14.20 -31.37
CA THR A 151 3.11 -15.35 -32.18
C THR A 151 3.77 -16.66 -31.77
N GLY A 152 4.66 -16.64 -30.78
CA GLY A 152 5.73 -17.64 -30.66
C GLY A 152 5.57 -18.72 -29.58
N SER A 153 4.91 -18.45 -28.45
CA SER A 153 4.83 -19.45 -27.37
C SER A 153 3.54 -20.28 -27.42
N GLU A 154 3.64 -21.56 -27.06
CA GLU A 154 2.49 -22.46 -26.88
C GLU A 154 1.46 -21.87 -25.91
N LYS A 155 1.94 -21.28 -24.80
CA LYS A 155 1.10 -20.66 -23.78
C LYS A 155 0.30 -19.45 -24.27
N VAL A 156 0.83 -18.64 -25.19
CA VAL A 156 0.05 -17.54 -25.79
C VAL A 156 -1.10 -18.09 -26.64
N ARG A 157 -0.89 -19.20 -27.36
CA ARG A 157 -1.96 -19.87 -28.12
C ARG A 157 -3.00 -20.50 -27.20
N GLU A 158 -2.56 -21.15 -26.12
CA GLU A 158 -3.45 -21.69 -25.09
C GLU A 158 -4.28 -20.60 -24.44
N LEU A 159 -3.70 -19.45 -24.11
CA LEU A 159 -4.43 -18.31 -23.54
C LEU A 159 -5.49 -17.77 -24.51
N LYS A 160 -5.14 -17.61 -25.80
CA LYS A 160 -6.10 -17.19 -26.83
C LYS A 160 -7.26 -18.17 -26.96
N ARG A 161 -6.97 -19.47 -26.92
CA ARG A 161 -7.98 -20.54 -26.94
C ARG A 161 -8.85 -20.46 -25.69
N ALA A 162 -8.25 -20.39 -24.51
CA ALA A 162 -8.96 -20.33 -23.24
C ALA A 162 -9.92 -19.14 -23.20
N ILE A 163 -9.46 -17.94 -23.53
CA ILE A 163 -10.32 -16.73 -23.55
C ILE A 163 -11.50 -16.89 -24.52
N LYS A 164 -11.30 -17.55 -25.67
CA LYS A 164 -12.32 -17.66 -26.71
C LYS A 164 -13.31 -18.81 -26.48
N GLU A 165 -12.83 -19.93 -25.95
CA GLU A 165 -13.54 -21.21 -25.94
C GLU A 165 -13.86 -21.71 -24.53
N ASP A 166 -12.98 -21.45 -23.55
CA ASP A 166 -13.07 -22.04 -22.21
C ASP A 166 -13.63 -21.05 -21.16
N VAL A 167 -13.51 -19.73 -21.37
CA VAL A 167 -13.99 -18.69 -20.44
C VAL A 167 -15.27 -18.05 -20.98
N SER A 168 -16.39 -18.24 -20.26
CA SER A 168 -17.68 -17.64 -20.61
C SER A 168 -17.63 -16.11 -20.54
N TYR A 169 -18.57 -15.43 -21.21
CA TYR A 169 -18.66 -13.96 -21.14
C TYR A 169 -18.85 -13.47 -19.71
N GLU A 170 -19.65 -14.16 -18.91
CA GLU A 170 -19.87 -13.83 -17.50
C GLU A 170 -18.57 -13.95 -16.68
N GLU A 171 -17.81 -15.02 -16.88
CA GLU A 171 -16.49 -15.18 -16.24
C GLU A 171 -15.51 -14.10 -16.71
N GLN A 172 -15.51 -13.71 -17.99
CA GLN A 172 -14.70 -12.59 -18.48
C GLN A 172 -15.07 -11.27 -17.76
N MET A 173 -16.34 -11.05 -17.47
CA MET A 173 -16.80 -9.89 -16.71
C MET A 173 -16.34 -9.93 -15.26
N PHE A 174 -16.45 -11.08 -14.57
CA PHE A 174 -15.91 -11.24 -13.22
C PHE A 174 -14.40 -11.01 -13.17
N GLN A 175 -13.67 -11.56 -14.13
CA GLN A 175 -12.21 -11.39 -14.26
C GLN A 175 -11.83 -9.92 -14.52
N SER A 176 -12.64 -9.20 -15.31
CA SER A 176 -12.45 -7.76 -15.54
C SER A 176 -12.72 -6.96 -14.27
N ALA A 177 -13.78 -7.29 -13.53
CA ALA A 177 -14.13 -6.63 -12.28
C ALA A 177 -13.09 -6.85 -11.17
N ASP A 178 -12.65 -8.10 -10.97
CA ASP A 178 -11.55 -8.47 -10.08
C ASP A 178 -10.31 -7.62 -10.37
N PHE A 179 -9.87 -7.61 -11.63
CA PHE A 179 -8.68 -6.85 -12.01
C PHE A 179 -8.85 -5.34 -11.79
N TYR A 180 -10.02 -4.78 -12.07
CA TYR A 180 -10.30 -3.37 -11.78
C TYR A 180 -10.17 -3.06 -10.28
N ILE A 181 -10.77 -3.88 -9.43
CA ILE A 181 -10.76 -3.72 -7.98
C ILE A 181 -9.32 -3.77 -7.48
N LEU A 182 -8.53 -4.75 -7.96
CA LEU A 182 -7.11 -4.87 -7.61
C LEU A 182 -6.29 -3.64 -8.00
N LEU A 183 -6.59 -3.01 -9.14
CA LEU A 183 -5.89 -1.79 -9.59
C LEU A 183 -6.35 -0.53 -8.84
N MET A 184 -7.63 -0.45 -8.47
CA MET A 184 -8.19 0.71 -7.77
C MET A 184 -7.81 0.73 -6.29
N CYS A 185 -7.85 -0.43 -5.63
CA CYS A 185 -7.76 -0.53 -4.17
C CYS A 185 -6.32 -0.44 -3.65
N VAL A 186 -5.33 -0.29 -4.54
CA VAL A 186 -3.96 0.09 -4.15
C VAL A 186 -3.95 1.55 -3.68
N PRO A 187 -3.56 1.82 -2.41
CA PRO A 187 -3.48 3.19 -1.92
C PRO A 187 -2.52 4.03 -2.75
N ALA A 188 -2.98 5.21 -3.20
CA ALA A 188 -2.13 6.19 -3.85
C ALA A 188 -1.28 6.90 -2.79
N THR A 189 -0.02 6.48 -2.63
CA THR A 189 0.93 7.07 -1.66
C THR A 189 1.70 8.25 -2.23
N PHE A 190 2.05 8.20 -3.51
CA PHE A 190 2.82 9.25 -4.19
C PHE A 190 1.92 10.36 -4.75
N GLU A 191 2.56 11.41 -5.25
CA GLU A 191 1.86 12.48 -5.95
C GLU A 191 1.25 11.96 -7.26
N VAL A 192 -0.02 12.32 -7.46
CA VAL A 192 -0.78 12.08 -8.69
C VAL A 192 -1.33 13.42 -9.17
N SER A 193 -1.67 13.54 -10.45
CA SER A 193 -2.18 14.82 -10.97
C SER A 193 -3.54 15.17 -10.34
N ALA A 194 -3.84 16.46 -10.18
CA ALA A 194 -5.10 16.91 -9.61
C ALA A 194 -6.30 16.52 -10.50
N GLU A 195 -6.11 16.55 -11.82
CA GLU A 195 -7.11 16.13 -12.81
C GLU A 195 -7.42 14.64 -12.67
N TYR A 196 -6.39 13.82 -12.43
CA TYR A 196 -6.57 12.39 -12.20
C TYR A 196 -7.40 12.14 -10.94
N LEU A 197 -7.00 12.72 -9.79
CA LEU A 197 -7.75 12.59 -8.53
C LEU A 197 -9.20 13.05 -8.68
N GLN A 198 -9.42 14.17 -9.35
CA GLN A 198 -10.76 14.69 -9.57
C GLN A 198 -11.58 13.75 -10.46
N SER A 199 -10.99 13.18 -11.51
CA SER A 199 -11.64 12.20 -12.40
C SER A 199 -12.06 10.95 -11.63
N VAL A 200 -11.14 10.31 -10.91
CA VAL A 200 -11.43 9.07 -10.17
C VAL A 200 -12.38 9.31 -9.00
N SER A 201 -12.27 10.45 -8.30
CA SER A 201 -13.20 10.82 -7.23
C SER A 201 -14.61 11.06 -7.78
N LYS A 202 -14.75 11.73 -8.93
CA LYS A 202 -16.06 11.90 -9.60
C LYS A 202 -16.65 10.56 -10.02
N GLN A 203 -15.84 9.61 -10.49
CA GLN A 203 -16.31 8.26 -10.83
C GLN A 203 -16.79 7.50 -9.59
N LEU A 204 -16.03 7.56 -8.49
CA LEU A 204 -16.42 6.95 -7.21
C LEU A 204 -17.74 7.52 -6.71
N VAL A 205 -17.90 8.84 -6.67
CA VAL A 205 -19.17 9.46 -6.23
C VAL A 205 -20.32 9.10 -7.17
N ARG A 206 -20.08 9.09 -8.49
CA ARG A 206 -21.12 8.79 -9.49
C ARG A 206 -21.62 7.37 -9.39
N TYR A 207 -20.72 6.40 -9.30
CA TYR A 207 -21.07 5.00 -9.40
C TYR A 207 -21.20 4.33 -8.03
N ASN A 208 -20.40 4.75 -7.05
CA ASN A 208 -20.38 4.18 -5.71
C ASN A 208 -20.57 5.24 -4.60
N PRO A 209 -21.69 6.00 -4.62
CA PRO A 209 -21.94 7.07 -3.64
C PRO A 209 -21.98 6.55 -2.19
N LEU A 210 -22.36 5.28 -1.99
CA LEU A 210 -22.39 4.64 -0.68
C LEU A 210 -21.06 4.80 0.08
N PHE A 211 -19.93 4.46 -0.57
CA PHE A 211 -18.62 4.47 0.07
C PHE A 211 -18.10 5.89 0.27
N ALA A 212 -18.30 6.78 -0.71
CA ALA A 212 -17.91 8.18 -0.58
C ALA A 212 -18.65 8.86 0.58
N ASN A 213 -19.96 8.66 0.67
CA ASN A 213 -20.79 9.17 1.75
C ASN A 213 -20.42 8.53 3.09
N PHE A 214 -20.04 7.25 3.12
CA PHE A 214 -19.58 6.61 4.35
C PHE A 214 -18.32 7.28 4.90
N ILE A 215 -17.35 7.60 4.04
CA ILE A 215 -16.13 8.29 4.47
C ILE A 215 -16.39 9.74 4.87
N ASP A 216 -17.29 10.45 4.18
CA ASP A 216 -17.70 11.79 4.59
C ASP A 216 -18.34 11.79 5.99
N ASP A 217 -19.33 10.93 6.20
CA ASP A 217 -19.95 10.74 7.52
C ASP A 217 -18.91 10.30 8.59
N PHE A 218 -17.94 9.47 8.22
CA PHE A 218 -16.89 9.00 9.13
C PHE A 218 -15.96 10.15 9.57
N LEU A 219 -15.48 10.96 8.62
CA LEU A 219 -14.60 12.09 8.92
C LEU A 219 -15.32 13.18 9.73
N GLU A 220 -16.62 13.32 9.57
CA GLU A 220 -17.45 14.25 10.37
C GLU A 220 -17.66 13.77 11.81
N LEU A 221 -17.77 12.46 12.04
CA LEU A 221 -18.13 11.89 13.34
C LEU A 221 -16.96 11.38 14.19
N ILE A 222 -15.81 11.10 13.57
CA ILE A 222 -14.67 10.58 14.32
C ILE A 222 -14.27 11.60 15.41
N PRO A 223 -14.07 11.21 16.68
CA PRO A 223 -13.73 12.12 17.77
C PRO A 223 -12.24 12.50 17.73
N ILE A 224 -11.84 13.09 16.61
CA ILE A 224 -10.51 13.63 16.30
C ILE A 224 -10.75 14.92 15.52
N ASP A 225 -9.99 15.95 15.85
CA ASP A 225 -10.02 17.21 15.10
C ASP A 225 -9.29 17.05 13.76
N VAL A 226 -10.03 16.61 12.74
CA VAL A 226 -9.50 16.38 11.39
C VAL A 226 -9.01 17.69 10.76
N GLU A 227 -9.73 18.80 10.98
CA GLU A 227 -9.34 20.11 10.45
C GLU A 227 -8.03 20.60 11.05
N GLN A 228 -7.91 20.53 12.38
CA GLN A 228 -6.65 20.86 13.07
C GLN A 228 -5.53 19.95 12.61
N THR A 229 -5.80 18.64 12.44
CA THR A 229 -4.77 17.70 11.96
C THR A 229 -4.29 18.13 10.57
N VAL A 230 -5.20 18.34 9.61
CA VAL A 230 -4.86 18.80 8.24
C VAL A 230 -4.08 20.12 8.26
N SER A 231 -4.46 21.06 9.13
CA SER A 231 -3.75 22.32 9.32
C SER A 231 -2.34 22.12 9.87
N ASP A 232 -2.18 21.30 10.91
CA ASP A 232 -0.88 20.96 11.50
C ASP A 232 0.02 20.25 10.49
N MET A 233 -0.57 19.50 9.56
CA MET A 233 0.16 18.87 8.47
C MET A 233 0.57 19.81 7.34
N ALA A 234 0.10 21.06 7.34
CA ALA A 234 0.18 21.97 6.20
C ALA A 234 -0.30 21.31 4.90
N MET A 235 -1.30 20.42 5.00
CA MET A 235 -1.75 19.63 3.87
C MET A 235 -2.52 20.47 2.87
N SER A 236 -2.16 20.32 1.60
CA SER A 236 -2.93 20.88 0.51
C SER A 236 -4.28 20.17 0.36
N HIS A 237 -5.26 20.88 -0.22
CA HIS A 237 -6.56 20.31 -0.57
C HIS A 237 -6.43 19.02 -1.42
N LYS A 238 -5.44 18.97 -2.31
CA LYS A 238 -5.15 17.82 -3.16
C LYS A 238 -4.70 16.59 -2.35
N GLU A 239 -3.87 16.79 -1.35
CA GLU A 239 -3.39 15.71 -0.48
C GLU A 239 -4.50 15.16 0.40
N PHE A 240 -5.36 16.04 0.93
CA PHE A 240 -6.54 15.62 1.68
C PHE A 240 -7.54 14.87 0.80
N LEU A 241 -7.74 15.32 -0.45
CA LEU A 241 -8.57 14.60 -1.41
C LEU A 241 -8.01 13.20 -1.74
N ARG A 242 -6.69 13.06 -1.88
CA ARG A 242 -6.02 11.76 -2.05
C ARG A 242 -6.22 10.86 -0.84
N TYR A 243 -6.12 11.41 0.37
CA TYR A 243 -6.37 10.67 1.61
C TYR A 243 -7.83 10.15 1.66
N LYS A 244 -8.80 11.02 1.38
CA LYS A 244 -10.22 10.64 1.28
C LYS A 244 -10.45 9.57 0.20
N TYR A 245 -9.79 9.69 -0.95
CA TYR A 245 -9.83 8.68 -2.02
C TYR A 245 -9.34 7.32 -1.49
N ASN A 246 -8.18 7.28 -0.83
CA ASN A 246 -7.61 6.03 -0.27
C ASN A 246 -8.54 5.40 0.79
N LEU A 247 -9.15 6.20 1.68
CA LEU A 247 -10.14 5.71 2.63
C LEU A 247 -11.39 5.16 1.93
N THR A 248 -11.82 5.78 0.83
CA THR A 248 -13.00 5.33 0.09
C THR A 248 -12.73 4.00 -0.62
N THR A 249 -11.60 3.89 -1.30
CA THR A 249 -11.24 2.66 -2.04
C THR A 249 -10.89 1.51 -1.10
N CYS A 250 -10.50 1.77 0.15
CA CYS A 250 -10.23 0.71 1.10
C CYS A 250 -11.49 -0.06 1.51
N ILE A 251 -12.63 0.62 1.62
CA ILE A 251 -13.92 -0.04 1.89
C ILE A 251 -14.31 -0.94 0.72
N ILE A 252 -14.10 -0.47 -0.51
CA ILE A 252 -14.30 -1.28 -1.73
C ILE A 252 -13.39 -2.51 -1.69
N GLY A 253 -12.12 -2.31 -1.35
CA GLY A 253 -11.14 -3.38 -1.19
C GLY A 253 -11.53 -4.41 -0.13
N VAL A 254 -12.05 -3.98 1.02
CA VAL A 254 -12.56 -4.88 2.07
C VAL A 254 -13.78 -5.67 1.59
N LEU A 255 -14.69 -5.06 0.84
CA LEU A 255 -15.86 -5.80 0.33
C LEU A 255 -15.46 -6.86 -0.69
N ALA A 256 -14.53 -6.52 -1.58
CA ALA A 256 -14.11 -7.40 -2.65
C ALA A 256 -13.15 -8.49 -2.18
N LEU A 257 -12.11 -8.11 -1.45
CA LEU A 257 -11.00 -8.99 -1.10
C LEU A 257 -11.03 -9.47 0.36
N ASP A 258 -11.93 -8.94 1.18
CA ASP A 258 -12.09 -9.28 2.61
C ASP A 258 -10.74 -9.26 3.36
N HIS A 259 -10.37 -10.37 4.01
CA HIS A 259 -9.11 -10.50 4.73
C HIS A 259 -7.85 -10.33 3.85
N ASN A 260 -7.94 -10.64 2.54
CA ASN A 260 -6.81 -10.44 1.63
C ASN A 260 -6.45 -8.96 1.50
N TYR A 261 -7.42 -8.05 1.65
CA TYR A 261 -7.15 -6.62 1.55
C TYR A 261 -6.17 -6.14 2.62
N ILE A 262 -6.33 -6.61 3.85
CA ILE A 262 -5.42 -6.29 4.96
C ILE A 262 -4.03 -6.85 4.69
N GLU A 263 -3.93 -8.06 4.15
CA GLU A 263 -2.63 -8.65 3.78
C GLU A 263 -1.92 -7.88 2.67
N ILE A 264 -2.67 -7.34 1.70
CA ILE A 264 -2.15 -6.44 0.67
C ILE A 264 -1.62 -5.14 1.30
N LEU A 265 -2.37 -4.52 2.21
CA LEU A 265 -1.91 -3.33 2.92
C LEU A 265 -0.63 -3.60 3.71
N ASN A 266 -0.55 -4.74 4.40
CA ASN A 266 0.64 -5.19 5.12
C ASN A 266 1.84 -5.43 4.21
N LEU A 267 1.62 -5.88 2.97
CA LEU A 267 2.69 -5.97 1.97
C LEU A 267 3.19 -4.59 1.56
N TYR A 268 2.29 -3.63 1.37
CA TYR A 268 2.63 -2.28 0.94
C TYR A 268 3.25 -1.42 2.04
N SER A 269 2.88 -1.66 3.31
CA SER A 269 3.42 -0.92 4.45
C SER A 269 4.90 -1.19 4.71
N GLY A 270 5.44 -2.28 4.18
CA GLY A 270 6.82 -2.71 4.41
C GLY A 270 7.04 -3.24 5.85
N PHE A 271 8.02 -4.14 6.01
CA PHE A 271 8.31 -4.79 7.30
C PHE A 271 9.39 -4.08 8.13
N GLY A 272 9.91 -2.93 7.66
CA GLY A 272 11.07 -2.26 8.26
C GLY A 272 10.86 -0.78 8.60
N ASP A 273 9.65 -0.26 8.44
CA ASP A 273 9.34 1.13 8.76
C ASP A 273 9.19 1.32 10.28
N ALA A 274 9.73 2.39 10.84
CA ALA A 274 9.58 2.71 12.26
C ALA A 274 8.10 2.85 12.66
N ILE A 275 7.27 3.42 11.79
CA ILE A 275 5.83 3.56 12.04
C ILE A 275 5.14 2.20 12.22
N SER A 276 5.63 1.15 11.55
CA SER A 276 5.06 -0.20 11.68
C SER A 276 5.25 -0.84 13.07
N LYS A 277 6.11 -0.26 13.92
CA LYS A 277 6.35 -0.74 15.29
C LYS A 277 5.45 -0.08 16.33
N LEU A 278 4.87 1.06 15.98
CA LEU A 278 3.99 1.81 16.86
C LEU A 278 2.59 1.15 16.84
N ASN A 279 1.80 1.41 17.87
CA ASN A 279 0.37 1.10 17.95
C ASN A 279 -0.37 2.28 18.58
N ASP A 280 -1.58 2.58 18.12
CA ASP A 280 -2.45 3.60 18.70
C ASP A 280 -3.82 2.97 18.99
N GLU A 281 -3.92 2.29 20.13
CA GLU A 281 -5.16 1.64 20.57
C GLU A 281 -6.29 2.66 20.76
N GLY A 282 -5.95 3.90 21.10
CA GLY A 282 -6.90 5.01 21.22
C GLY A 282 -7.53 5.34 19.86
N LEU A 283 -6.72 5.52 18.83
CA LEU A 283 -7.16 5.73 17.46
C LEU A 283 -7.95 4.52 16.95
N GLU A 284 -7.45 3.31 17.14
CA GLU A 284 -8.12 2.08 16.73
C GLU A 284 -9.53 1.99 17.34
N SER A 285 -9.64 2.21 18.66
CA SER A 285 -10.92 2.19 19.37
C SER A 285 -11.88 3.29 18.88
N LYS A 286 -11.37 4.51 18.60
CA LYS A 286 -12.18 5.61 18.05
C LYS A 286 -12.70 5.28 16.66
N ILE A 287 -11.85 4.76 15.79
CA ILE A 287 -12.23 4.33 14.44
C ILE A 287 -13.28 3.23 14.52
N TYR A 288 -13.02 2.18 15.31
CA TYR A 288 -13.94 1.06 15.45
C TYR A 288 -15.31 1.52 15.96
N SER A 289 -15.34 2.34 17.00
CA SER A 289 -16.60 2.87 17.57
C SER A 289 -17.37 3.72 16.56
N THR A 290 -16.66 4.55 15.78
CA THR A 290 -17.26 5.39 14.74
C THR A 290 -17.85 4.54 13.62
N VAL A 291 -17.11 3.53 13.15
CA VAL A 291 -17.59 2.58 12.13
C VAL A 291 -18.81 1.81 12.63
N GLN A 292 -18.80 1.29 13.86
CA GLN A 292 -19.97 0.62 14.45
C GLN A 292 -21.19 1.54 14.47
N HIS A 293 -21.02 2.80 14.90
CA HIS A 293 -22.10 3.77 14.93
C HIS A 293 -22.68 4.03 13.53
N LEU A 294 -21.83 4.19 12.51
CA LEU A 294 -22.28 4.37 11.14
C LEU A 294 -23.04 3.14 10.62
N MET A 295 -22.60 1.94 10.94
CA MET A 295 -23.24 0.68 10.50
C MET A 295 -24.66 0.50 11.04
N LEU A 296 -25.08 1.26 12.06
CA LEU A 296 -26.46 1.28 12.57
C LEU A 296 -27.42 2.09 11.67
N ARG A 297 -26.90 2.90 10.74
CA ARG A 297 -27.74 3.72 9.85
C ARG A 297 -28.23 2.87 8.68
N ASP A 298 -29.55 2.91 8.41
CA ASP A 298 -30.19 2.13 7.33
C ASP A 298 -29.50 2.29 5.97
N LYS A 299 -29.00 3.50 5.67
CA LYS A 299 -28.29 3.78 4.40
C LYS A 299 -27.00 2.97 4.20
N TYR A 300 -26.46 2.34 5.25
CA TYR A 300 -25.24 1.51 5.19
C TYR A 300 -25.50 0.03 5.45
N GLN A 301 -26.77 -0.42 5.39
CA GLN A 301 -27.15 -1.80 5.68
C GLN A 301 -26.40 -2.84 4.82
N SER A 302 -26.04 -2.50 3.57
CA SER A 302 -25.27 -3.38 2.68
C SER A 302 -23.83 -3.66 3.14
N LEU A 303 -23.35 -2.94 4.15
CA LEU A 303 -22.01 -3.13 4.76
C LEU A 303 -22.07 -3.91 6.08
N THR A 304 -23.26 -4.33 6.50
CA THR A 304 -23.48 -5.04 7.78
C THR A 304 -22.59 -6.29 7.87
N GLY A 305 -21.97 -6.49 9.04
CA GLY A 305 -21.08 -7.64 9.28
C GLY A 305 -19.64 -7.45 8.83
N LYS A 306 -19.29 -6.32 8.19
CA LYS A 306 -17.91 -5.97 7.77
C LYS A 306 -17.25 -4.89 8.64
N SER A 307 -17.90 -4.50 9.73
CA SER A 307 -17.46 -3.40 10.59
C SER A 307 -16.04 -3.59 11.13
N LYS A 308 -15.66 -4.81 11.52
CA LYS A 308 -14.29 -5.12 11.96
C LYS A 308 -13.27 -4.89 10.84
N GLN A 309 -13.45 -5.53 9.69
CA GLN A 309 -12.51 -5.43 8.56
C GLN A 309 -12.42 -4.00 8.00
N ILE A 310 -13.55 -3.28 7.93
CA ILE A 310 -13.57 -1.86 7.53
C ILE A 310 -12.77 -1.03 8.53
N SER A 311 -12.94 -1.25 9.84
CA SER A 311 -12.20 -0.53 10.86
C SER A 311 -10.70 -0.80 10.78
N GLU A 312 -10.30 -2.07 10.60
CA GLU A 312 -8.90 -2.46 10.43
C GLU A 312 -8.28 -1.83 9.18
N ALA A 313 -9.01 -1.79 8.06
CA ALA A 313 -8.56 -1.17 6.81
C ALA A 313 -8.44 0.35 6.92
N ILE A 314 -9.44 1.02 7.53
CA ILE A 314 -9.40 2.45 7.79
C ILE A 314 -8.24 2.77 8.72
N TYR A 315 -8.06 2.00 9.81
CA TYR A 315 -6.93 2.16 10.72
C TYR A 315 -5.61 2.02 9.97
N ALA A 316 -5.39 0.96 9.18
CA ALA A 316 -4.14 0.77 8.44
C ALA A 316 -3.76 1.97 7.53
N ILE A 317 -4.74 2.69 6.97
CA ILE A 317 -4.51 3.89 6.15
C ILE A 317 -4.38 5.16 7.01
N ALA A 318 -5.29 5.35 7.96
CA ALA A 318 -5.37 6.52 8.82
C ALA A 318 -4.24 6.59 9.84
N TYR A 319 -3.73 5.44 10.24
CA TYR A 319 -2.73 5.31 11.28
C TYR A 319 -1.44 6.05 10.94
N ARG A 320 -0.92 5.90 9.71
CA ARG A 320 0.26 6.65 9.24
C ARG A 320 0.01 8.15 9.22
N PHE A 321 -1.20 8.57 8.88
CA PHE A 321 -1.63 9.96 8.87
C PHE A 321 -1.58 10.51 10.30
N PHE A 322 -2.36 9.97 11.23
CA PHE A 322 -2.43 10.53 12.59
C PHE A 322 -1.13 10.36 13.40
N SER A 323 -0.42 9.23 13.25
CA SER A 323 0.77 8.93 14.06
C SER A 323 1.94 9.87 13.81
N LEU A 324 2.13 10.31 12.56
CA LEU A 324 3.26 11.17 12.18
C LEU A 324 3.29 12.51 12.94
N TYR A 325 2.13 12.96 13.42
CA TYR A 325 1.96 14.23 14.12
C TYR A 325 1.71 14.05 15.62
N ASN A 326 1.86 12.83 16.13
CA ASN A 326 1.76 12.60 17.56
C ASN A 326 2.92 13.32 18.27
N LYS A 327 2.55 14.24 19.17
CA LYS A 327 3.48 15.11 19.91
C LYS A 327 4.47 14.32 20.76
N ASN A 328 4.12 13.11 21.19
CA ASN A 328 4.95 12.25 22.02
C ASN A 328 6.17 11.73 21.25
N ILE A 329 6.07 11.62 19.93
CA ILE A 329 7.16 11.12 19.09
C ILE A 329 7.86 12.21 18.29
N GLN A 330 7.55 13.49 18.48
CA GLN A 330 8.25 14.57 17.77
C GLN A 330 9.67 14.78 18.33
N VAL A 331 10.62 15.00 17.42
CA VAL A 331 11.98 15.44 17.74
C VAL A 331 11.98 16.95 17.91
N LYS A 332 12.29 17.41 19.12
CA LYS A 332 12.31 18.83 19.47
C LYS A 332 13.66 19.44 19.13
N VAL A 333 13.66 20.47 18.27
CA VAL A 333 14.87 21.14 17.80
C VAL A 333 14.86 22.59 18.29
N TYR A 334 15.92 22.99 18.99
CA TYR A 334 16.14 24.38 19.38
C TYR A 334 17.23 25.00 18.49
N LEU A 335 16.98 26.21 17.99
CA LEU A 335 17.88 26.94 17.10
C LEU A 335 18.61 28.03 17.89
N GLU A 336 19.84 27.75 18.29
CA GLU A 336 20.76 28.69 18.94
C GLU A 336 21.64 29.35 17.87
N LEU A 337 21.00 30.17 17.04
CA LEU A 337 21.55 30.81 15.84
C LEU A 337 21.24 32.31 15.84
N GLU A 338 21.98 33.09 15.06
CA GLU A 338 21.73 34.51 14.85
C GLU A 338 20.38 34.71 14.16
N SER A 339 19.35 35.15 14.90
CA SER A 339 17.96 35.25 14.44
C SER A 339 17.73 36.24 13.29
N PHE A 340 18.74 37.06 12.96
CA PHE A 340 18.71 38.07 11.91
C PHE A 340 19.45 37.64 10.64
N PHE A 341 20.08 36.46 10.63
CA PHE A 341 20.79 35.95 9.45
C PHE A 341 19.82 35.21 8.54
N LEU A 342 19.60 35.77 7.33
CA LEU A 342 18.73 35.17 6.31
C LEU A 342 19.19 33.78 5.86
N VAL A 343 20.48 33.44 6.02
CA VAL A 343 21.03 32.12 5.64
C VAL A 343 20.38 30.96 6.40
N TYR A 344 19.70 31.22 7.53
CA TYR A 344 19.01 30.20 8.32
C TYR A 344 17.53 30.04 7.95
N SER A 345 16.97 30.83 7.02
CA SER A 345 15.57 30.71 6.61
C SER A 345 15.26 29.31 6.07
N ASP A 346 16.15 28.80 5.21
CA ASP A 346 15.95 27.50 4.55
C ASP A 346 15.99 26.36 5.57
N LEU A 347 16.81 26.48 6.62
CA LEU A 347 16.84 25.54 7.74
C LEU A 347 15.51 25.55 8.50
N ALA A 348 15.02 26.73 8.90
CA ALA A 348 13.78 26.84 9.65
C ALA A 348 12.58 26.28 8.84
N VAL A 349 12.47 26.65 7.56
CA VAL A 349 11.41 26.15 6.66
C VAL A 349 11.54 24.64 6.46
N THR A 350 12.75 24.12 6.29
CA THR A 350 12.97 22.67 6.14
C THR A 350 12.51 21.93 7.40
N LEU A 351 12.94 22.36 8.59
CA LEU A 351 12.55 21.72 9.84
C LEU A 351 11.03 21.78 10.10
N GLN A 352 10.39 22.89 9.75
CA GLN A 352 8.93 23.05 9.87
C GLN A 352 8.14 22.16 8.92
N SER A 353 8.74 21.73 7.81
CA SER A 353 8.08 20.82 6.85
C SER A 353 8.20 19.34 7.23
N LEU A 354 8.99 19.00 8.26
CA LEU A 354 9.09 17.63 8.75
C LEU A 354 7.96 17.32 9.75
N PRO A 355 7.12 16.31 9.51
CA PRO A 355 5.96 16.02 10.38
C PRO A 355 6.35 15.59 11.81
N TYR A 356 7.50 14.92 11.93
CA TYR A 356 8.04 14.39 13.17
C TYR A 356 9.09 15.31 13.82
N ALA A 357 9.25 16.55 13.36
CA ALA A 357 10.13 17.53 14.00
C ALA A 357 9.35 18.74 14.47
N LYS A 358 9.80 19.37 15.55
CA LYS A 358 9.21 20.60 16.07
C LYS A 358 10.29 21.56 16.53
N ILE A 359 10.24 22.79 16.00
CA ILE A 359 11.07 23.88 16.53
C ILE A 359 10.50 24.32 17.87
N VAL A 360 11.32 24.31 18.92
CA VAL A 360 10.96 24.76 20.27
C VAL A 360 11.67 26.06 20.60
N SER A 361 11.09 26.86 21.50
CA SER A 361 11.66 28.12 21.97
C SER A 361 12.48 27.98 23.25
N ASP A 362 12.32 26.87 23.99
CA ASP A 362 13.05 26.60 25.24
C ASP A 362 14.11 25.51 25.00
N PRO A 363 15.42 25.78 25.20
CA PRO A 363 16.49 24.79 25.07
C PRO A 363 16.34 23.59 26.02
N LYS A 364 15.60 23.73 27.14
CA LYS A 364 15.35 22.63 28.07
C LYS A 364 14.40 21.58 27.54
N GLU A 365 13.60 21.94 26.53
CA GLU A 365 12.72 21.00 25.85
C GLU A 365 13.40 20.29 24.67
N ALA A 366 14.58 20.72 24.26
CA ALA A 366 15.21 20.27 23.03
C ALA A 366 15.82 18.87 23.16
N ASP A 367 15.62 18.05 22.12
CA ASP A 367 16.40 16.84 21.87
C ASP A 367 17.68 17.17 21.09
N ILE A 368 17.61 18.20 20.22
CA ILE A 368 18.73 18.70 19.44
C ILE A 368 18.84 20.23 19.61
N VAL A 369 20.04 20.70 19.92
CA VAL A 369 20.42 22.12 19.83
C VAL A 369 21.28 22.33 18.59
N VAL A 370 20.77 23.09 17.63
CA VAL A 370 21.52 23.51 16.44
C VAL A 370 22.17 24.85 16.74
N THR A 371 23.51 24.92 16.68
CA THR A 371 24.23 26.15 17.03
C THR A 371 25.40 26.45 16.09
N ALA A 372 25.62 27.73 15.81
CA ALA A 372 26.81 28.23 15.11
C ALA A 372 27.98 28.48 16.06
N ASN A 373 27.76 28.39 17.38
CA ASN A 373 28.78 28.62 18.37
C ASN A 373 29.80 27.46 18.42
N SER A 374 31.08 27.81 18.56
CA SER A 374 32.14 26.84 18.80
C SER A 374 32.09 26.28 20.21
N ALA A 375 31.73 27.12 21.19
CA ALA A 375 31.50 26.72 22.58
C ALA A 375 30.16 26.00 22.74
N ASN A 376 30.11 25.05 23.68
CA ASN A 376 28.83 24.46 24.07
C ASN A 376 28.02 25.49 24.87
N PRO A 377 26.69 25.54 24.72
CA PRO A 377 25.85 26.37 25.57
C PRO A 377 25.99 25.99 27.06
N PRO A 378 25.59 26.86 28.00
CA PRO A 378 25.63 26.57 29.43
C PRO A 378 24.84 25.29 29.77
N LYS A 379 25.48 24.36 30.50
CA LYS A 379 24.90 23.04 30.80
C LYS A 379 23.63 23.10 31.66
N ASP A 380 23.51 24.15 32.48
CA ASP A 380 22.38 24.44 33.35
C ASP A 380 21.14 24.98 32.61
N GLU A 381 21.33 25.43 31.36
CA GLU A 381 20.27 25.92 30.49
C GLU A 381 19.74 24.84 29.53
N MET A 382 20.36 23.65 29.50
CA MET A 382 20.01 22.57 28.57
C MET A 382 19.53 21.31 29.27
N LYS A 383 18.81 20.47 28.52
CA LYS A 383 18.55 19.08 28.90
C LYS A 383 19.88 18.31 29.02
N LYS A 384 20.01 17.39 29.99
CA LYS A 384 21.29 16.71 30.30
C LYS A 384 21.85 15.85 29.15
N ASP A 385 20.96 15.30 28.34
CA ASP A 385 21.20 14.35 27.25
C ASP A 385 21.01 14.99 25.86
N VAL A 386 20.98 16.32 25.78
CA VAL A 386 20.76 17.02 24.51
C VAL A 386 21.87 16.75 23.49
N CYS A 387 21.48 16.55 22.23
CA CYS A 387 22.42 16.46 21.12
C CYS A 387 22.79 17.85 20.62
N ILE A 388 24.08 18.20 20.62
CA ILE A 388 24.57 19.47 20.05
C ILE A 388 24.97 19.25 18.59
N TYR A 389 24.27 19.90 17.67
CA TYR A 389 24.57 19.91 16.25
C TYR A 389 25.20 21.24 15.83
N ARG A 390 26.46 21.22 15.38
CA ARG A 390 27.17 22.44 14.99
C ARG A 390 26.88 22.81 13.54
N TRP A 391 26.39 24.02 13.33
CA TRP A 391 26.01 24.57 12.03
C TRP A 391 27.03 25.63 11.58
N MET A 392 27.69 25.42 10.44
CA MET A 392 28.63 26.42 9.92
C MET A 392 27.93 27.30 8.88
N TYR A 393 27.96 28.62 9.09
CA TYR A 393 27.30 29.60 8.22
C TYR A 393 27.85 29.60 6.78
N ASN A 394 29.05 29.07 6.56
CA ASN A 394 29.72 29.03 5.25
C ASN A 394 29.32 27.85 4.36
N GLY A 395 28.24 27.13 4.70
CA GLY A 395 27.57 26.21 3.77
C GLY A 395 28.41 25.01 3.36
N VAL A 396 29.06 24.33 4.32
CA VAL A 396 29.74 23.06 4.02
C VAL A 396 28.72 22.04 3.51
N ASP A 397 29.01 21.49 2.33
CA ASP A 397 28.19 20.47 1.69
C ASP A 397 27.84 19.35 2.67
N GLY A 398 26.53 19.09 2.83
CA GLY A 398 26.02 17.94 3.60
C GLY A 398 25.60 18.21 5.05
N GLN A 399 25.75 19.41 5.61
CA GLN A 399 25.27 19.70 6.98
C GLN A 399 23.76 19.50 7.13
N MET A 400 22.97 20.00 6.17
CA MET A 400 21.52 19.74 6.18
C MET A 400 21.23 18.24 6.17
N GLY A 401 21.89 17.47 5.30
CA GLY A 401 21.73 16.01 5.25
C GLY A 401 22.12 15.32 6.56
N GLY A 402 23.19 15.79 7.21
CA GLY A 402 23.61 15.29 8.52
C GLY A 402 22.60 15.57 9.63
N LEU A 403 22.02 16.78 9.67
CA LEU A 403 20.97 17.14 10.62
C LEU A 403 19.70 16.32 10.39
N LEU A 404 19.25 16.18 9.13
CA LEU A 404 18.08 15.38 8.78
C LEU A 404 18.27 13.91 9.16
N ASN A 405 19.46 13.35 8.95
CA ASN A 405 19.79 11.99 9.37
C ASN A 405 19.78 11.84 10.90
N LEU A 406 20.30 12.82 11.64
CA LEU A 406 20.27 12.82 13.11
C LEU A 406 18.83 12.88 13.64
N ILE A 407 18.00 13.78 13.09
CA ILE A 407 16.58 13.88 13.45
C ILE A 407 15.89 12.54 13.18
N TYR A 408 16.06 11.96 12.00
CA TYR A 408 15.43 10.69 11.65
C TYR A 408 15.90 9.55 12.57
N LYS A 409 17.19 9.53 12.93
CA LYS A 409 17.72 8.54 13.88
C LYS A 409 17.10 8.67 15.26
N ILE A 410 17.08 9.87 15.86
CA ILE A 410 16.45 10.11 17.17
C ILE A 410 14.96 9.75 17.10
N TRP A 411 14.29 10.14 16.02
CA TRP A 411 12.88 9.80 15.81
C TRP A 411 12.65 8.28 15.84
N THR A 412 13.42 7.53 15.05
CA THR A 412 13.20 6.08 14.90
C THR A 412 13.73 5.24 16.07
N GLU A 413 14.91 5.56 16.60
CA GLU A 413 15.61 4.76 17.60
C GLU A 413 15.25 5.14 19.04
N GLU A 414 14.82 6.37 19.30
CA GLU A 414 14.45 6.85 20.64
C GLU A 414 12.95 7.10 20.71
N LYS A 415 12.45 8.10 19.98
CA LYS A 415 11.05 8.55 20.12
C LYS A 415 10.05 7.44 19.85
N VAL A 416 10.19 6.77 18.71
CA VAL A 416 9.30 5.66 18.31
C VAL A 416 9.52 4.42 19.16
N SER A 417 10.77 4.09 19.49
CA SER A 417 11.08 2.84 20.20
C SER A 417 10.72 2.91 21.69
N GLU A 418 10.80 4.09 22.31
CA GLU A 418 10.42 4.31 23.72
C GLU A 418 8.92 4.53 23.90
N ASN A 419 8.22 4.95 22.85
CA ASN A 419 6.78 5.22 22.87
C ASN A 419 6.05 4.34 21.84
N PRO A 420 6.11 2.99 21.96
CA PRO A 420 5.46 2.10 21.00
C PRO A 420 3.93 2.17 21.07
N ASN A 421 3.35 2.74 22.13
CA ASN A 421 1.91 2.96 22.27
C ASN A 421 1.64 4.47 22.34
N LEU A 422 0.93 4.99 21.35
CA LEU A 422 0.73 6.41 21.09
C LEU A 422 -0.39 7.08 21.89
#